data_AF-A0A225AQF1-F1
#
_entry.id   AF-A0A225AQF1-F1
#
_cell.length_a   1.000
_cell.length_b   1.000
_cell.length_c   1.000
_cell.angle_alpha   90.00
_cell.angle_beta   90.00
_cell.angle_gamma   90.00
#
_symmetry.space_group_name_H-M   'P 1'
#
loop_
_entity.id
_entity.type
_entity.pdbx_description
1 polymer ?
#
loop_
_entity_poly.entity_id
_entity_poly.type
_entity_poly.pdbx_seq_one_letter_code
_entity_poly.pdbx_strand_id
1 'polypeptide(L)'
;MQWKLEAEIEGLRRLTAAVCSSTSALFAWKHENQGSDGWVPGGYIDSILMERLPGSMPLLGLGKKNKEERTELRKALKVAWLYIVDWEDWRESTEKDIWRDTHYIPWNPAWVQSHNYEDMSTWEL
;
A
#
# COMPACT_ATOMS: atom_id res chain seq x y z
N MET A 1 17.50 -2.70 -11.39
CA MET A 1 16.24 -2.03 -10.99
C MET A 1 16.39 -1.61 -9.53
N GLN A 2 17.27 -0.64 -9.26
CA GLN A 2 17.67 -0.21 -7.91
C GLN A 2 16.81 0.94 -7.36
N TRP A 3 16.12 1.65 -8.27
CA TRP A 3 15.37 2.88 -7.98
C TRP A 3 14.13 2.70 -7.08
N LYS A 4 13.47 1.53 -7.11
CA LYS A 4 12.23 1.32 -6.34
C LYS A 4 12.46 1.26 -4.83
N LEU A 5 13.51 0.56 -4.42
CA LEU A 5 13.81 0.43 -3.00
C LEU A 5 14.35 1.73 -2.41
N GLU A 6 15.18 2.47 -3.14
CA GLU A 6 15.68 3.77 -2.67
C GLU A 6 14.52 4.75 -2.41
N ALA A 7 13.51 4.74 -3.29
CA ALA A 7 12.29 5.52 -3.10
C ALA A 7 11.48 5.04 -1.87
N GLU A 8 11.33 3.73 -1.69
CA GLU A 8 10.67 3.13 -0.53
C GLU A 8 11.37 3.48 0.80
N ILE A 9 12.70 3.36 0.86
CA ILE A 9 13.49 3.70 2.04
C ILE A 9 13.35 5.19 2.36
N GLU A 10 13.45 6.06 1.35
CA GLU A 10 13.31 7.51 1.56
C GLU A 10 11.90 7.87 2.02
N GLY A 11 10.87 7.21 1.48
CA GLY A 11 9.49 7.37 1.92
C GLY A 11 9.29 6.97 3.37
N LEU A 12 9.71 5.76 3.74
CA LEU A 12 9.66 5.27 5.12
C LEU A 12 10.44 6.16 6.08
N ARG A 13 11.60 6.67 5.67
CA ARG A 13 12.42 7.59 6.47
C ARG A 13 11.69 8.90 6.76
N ARG A 14 11.03 9.49 5.76
CA ARG A 14 10.23 10.73 5.93
C ARG A 14 9.02 10.52 6.82
N LEU A 15 8.28 9.43 6.60
CA LEU A 15 7.10 9.09 7.40
C LEU A 15 7.47 8.81 8.86
N THR A 16 8.60 8.15 9.10
CA THR A 16 9.15 7.94 10.45
C THR A 16 9.52 9.26 11.11
N ALA A 17 10.20 10.16 10.39
CA ALA A 17 10.57 11.49 10.91
C ALA A 17 9.34 12.36 11.22
N ALA A 18 8.26 12.20 10.46
CA ALA A 18 6.98 12.87 10.68
C ALA A 18 6.15 12.25 11.82
N VAL A 19 6.62 11.16 12.44
CA VAL A 19 5.88 10.41 13.48
C VAL A 19 4.49 9.97 12.97
N CYS A 20 4.44 9.52 11.72
CA CYS A 20 3.22 9.02 11.10
C CYS A 20 2.70 7.80 11.86
N SER A 21 1.46 7.88 12.37
CA SER A 21 0.81 6.78 13.11
C SER A 21 0.23 5.69 12.21
N SER A 22 0.17 5.93 10.89
CA SER A 22 -0.46 5.05 9.91
C SER A 22 0.55 4.16 9.17
N THR A 23 1.85 4.28 9.46
CA THR A 23 2.93 3.56 8.77
C THR A 23 3.95 3.03 9.76
N SER A 24 4.59 1.90 9.45
CA SER A 24 5.65 1.35 10.28
C SER A 24 6.86 2.26 10.32
N ALA A 25 7.44 2.48 11.51
CA ALA A 25 8.70 3.19 11.62
C ALA A 25 9.88 2.39 11.03
N LEU A 26 10.77 3.07 10.30
CA LEU A 26 12.02 2.50 9.81
C LEU A 26 13.07 2.49 10.93
N PHE A 27 13.68 1.34 11.18
CA PHE A 27 14.77 1.21 12.15
C PHE A 27 16.15 1.13 11.47
N ALA A 28 16.26 0.35 10.40
CA ALA A 28 17.50 0.19 9.65
C ALA A 28 17.23 -0.36 8.23
N TRP A 29 18.20 -0.22 7.34
CA TRP A 29 18.21 -0.89 6.05
C TRP A 29 19.64 -1.27 5.65
N LYS A 30 19.79 -2.20 4.72
CA LYS A 30 21.09 -2.69 4.25
C LYS A 30 21.00 -3.15 2.80
N HIS A 31 21.99 -2.76 2.00
CA HIS A 31 22.21 -3.23 0.64
C HIS A 31 23.47 -4.07 0.56
N GLU A 32 23.39 -5.26 -0.06
CA GLU A 32 24.50 -6.17 -0.22
C GLU A 32 24.54 -6.75 -1.63
N ASN A 33 25.70 -6.70 -2.30
CA ASN A 33 25.89 -7.41 -3.55
C ASN A 33 26.16 -8.90 -3.28
N GLN A 34 25.54 -9.76 -4.08
CA GLN A 34 25.72 -11.19 -4.01
C GLN A 34 26.96 -11.62 -4.79
N GLY A 35 27.74 -12.53 -4.20
CA GLY A 35 28.86 -13.19 -4.84
C GLY A 35 28.42 -14.14 -5.95
N SER A 36 29.39 -14.78 -6.61
CA SER A 36 29.14 -15.78 -7.67
C SER A 36 28.46 -17.06 -7.17
N ASP A 37 28.52 -17.30 -5.87
CA ASP A 37 27.93 -18.41 -5.13
C ASP A 37 26.56 -18.05 -4.51
N GLY A 38 26.10 -16.81 -4.68
CA GLY A 38 24.80 -16.36 -4.20
C GLY A 38 23.62 -17.00 -4.94
N TRP A 39 22.43 -16.91 -4.34
CA TRP A 39 21.18 -17.36 -4.96
C TRP A 39 20.91 -16.67 -6.30
N VAL A 40 21.32 -15.41 -6.41
CA VAL A 40 21.36 -14.67 -7.67
C VAL A 40 22.79 -14.17 -7.90
N PRO A 41 23.63 -14.93 -8.64
CA PRO A 41 25.01 -14.55 -8.89
C PRO A 41 25.14 -13.18 -9.55
N GLY A 42 25.93 -12.29 -8.94
CA GLY A 42 26.08 -10.89 -9.39
C GLY A 42 24.85 -10.00 -9.15
N GLY A 43 23.82 -10.52 -8.47
CA GLY A 43 22.68 -9.75 -8.01
C GLY A 43 22.95 -9.02 -6.69
N TYR A 44 21.90 -8.62 -6.00
CA TYR A 44 21.97 -7.98 -4.69
C TYR A 44 20.85 -8.47 -3.77
N ILE A 45 21.00 -8.23 -2.47
CA ILE A 45 19.98 -8.41 -1.45
C ILE A 45 19.82 -7.09 -0.74
N ASP A 46 18.57 -6.65 -0.66
CA ASP A 46 18.20 -5.50 0.13
C ASP A 46 17.34 -5.94 1.31
N SER A 47 17.67 -5.42 2.48
CA SER A 47 17.01 -5.73 3.74
C SER A 47 16.49 -4.46 4.38
N ILE A 48 15.22 -4.44 4.78
CA ILE A 48 14.59 -3.38 5.56
C ILE A 48 14.20 -3.95 6.92
N LEU A 49 14.53 -3.23 7.99
CA LEU A 49 14.07 -3.48 9.34
C LEU A 49 13.12 -2.36 9.74
N MET A 50 11.88 -2.72 10.02
CA MET A 50 10.80 -1.80 10.37
C MET A 50 9.98 -2.29 11.56
N GLU A 51 9.25 -1.38 12.17
CA GLU A 51 8.29 -1.67 13.23
C GLU A 51 7.25 -2.69 12.76
N ARG A 52 7.00 -3.69 13.62
CA ARG A 52 5.91 -4.64 13.39
C ARG A 52 4.60 -4.02 13.84
N LEU A 53 3.75 -3.66 12.90
CA LEU A 53 2.38 -3.23 13.18
C LEU A 53 1.49 -4.44 13.54
N PRO A 54 0.73 -4.40 14.65
CA PRO A 54 -0.27 -5.42 14.93
C PRO A 54 -1.43 -5.31 13.95
N GLY A 55 -1.96 -6.43 13.47
CA GLY A 55 -3.11 -6.44 12.58
C GLY A 55 -3.23 -7.70 11.74
N SER A 56 -4.26 -7.73 10.92
CA SER A 56 -4.50 -8.75 9.90
C SER A 56 -4.68 -8.09 8.55
N MET A 57 -4.09 -8.65 7.49
CA MET A 57 -4.28 -8.18 6.12
C MET A 57 -5.78 -8.24 5.76
N PRO A 58 -6.47 -7.09 5.63
CA PRO A 58 -7.93 -7.06 5.51
C PRO A 58 -8.43 -7.60 4.15
N LEU A 59 -7.57 -7.56 3.13
CA LEU A 59 -7.86 -8.04 1.78
C LEU A 59 -7.79 -9.57 1.67
N LEU A 60 -7.09 -10.24 2.60
CA LEU A 60 -7.02 -11.70 2.60
C LEU A 60 -8.37 -12.28 3.03
N GLY A 61 -9.01 -13.02 2.13
CA GLY A 61 -10.32 -13.61 2.40
C GLY A 61 -11.48 -12.60 2.34
N LEU A 62 -11.31 -11.47 1.63
CA LEU A 62 -12.36 -10.47 1.44
C LEU A 62 -13.69 -11.09 0.96
N GLY A 63 -13.64 -12.09 0.07
CA GLY A 63 -14.83 -12.81 -0.42
C GLY A 63 -15.62 -13.58 0.66
N LYS A 64 -15.06 -13.75 1.87
CA LYS A 64 -15.74 -14.38 3.02
C LYS A 64 -16.39 -13.35 3.95
N LYS A 65 -16.04 -12.07 3.82
CA LYS A 65 -16.60 -10.98 4.64
C LYS A 65 -18.02 -10.66 4.18
N ASN A 66 -18.87 -10.23 5.10
CA ASN A 66 -20.22 -9.78 4.74
C ASN A 66 -20.20 -8.39 4.10
N LYS A 67 -21.36 -7.93 3.63
CA LYS A 67 -21.48 -6.65 2.92
C LYS A 67 -21.10 -5.46 3.79
N GLU A 68 -21.47 -5.50 5.06
CA GLU A 68 -21.20 -4.44 6.04
C GLU A 68 -19.71 -4.32 6.29
N GLU A 69 -19.00 -5.43 6.53
CA GLU A 69 -17.56 -5.48 6.70
C GLU A 69 -16.82 -4.96 5.47
N ARG A 70 -17.26 -5.35 4.26
CA ARG A 70 -16.65 -4.85 3.01
C ARG A 70 -16.89 -3.36 2.81
N THR A 71 -18.06 -2.86 3.22
CA THR A 71 -18.39 -1.43 3.16
C THR A 71 -17.52 -0.63 4.12
N GLU A 72 -17.33 -1.09 5.35
CA GLU A 72 -16.43 -0.44 6.31
C GLU A 72 -14.97 -0.47 5.84
N LEU A 73 -14.52 -1.58 5.24
CA LEU A 73 -13.18 -1.65 4.64
C LEU A 73 -12.99 -0.65 3.50
N ARG A 74 -14.00 -0.44 2.63
CA ARG A 74 -13.93 0.59 1.59
C ARG A 74 -13.78 1.99 2.20
N LYS A 75 -14.60 2.32 3.19
CA LYS A 75 -14.50 3.62 3.89
C LYS A 75 -13.12 3.81 4.51
N ALA A 76 -12.60 2.81 5.21
CA ALA A 76 -11.29 2.85 5.83
C ALA A 76 -10.17 3.02 4.79
N LEU A 77 -10.24 2.31 3.66
CA LEU A 77 -9.28 2.44 2.57
C LEU A 77 -9.27 3.85 1.98
N LYS A 78 -10.44 4.43 1.73
CA LYS A 78 -10.54 5.81 1.20
C LYS A 78 -9.97 6.82 2.17
N VAL A 79 -10.23 6.67 3.47
CA VAL A 79 -9.64 7.53 4.52
C VAL A 79 -8.12 7.39 4.52
N ALA A 80 -7.60 6.17 4.46
CA ALA A 80 -6.15 5.92 4.43
C ALA A 80 -5.49 6.53 3.17
N TRP A 81 -6.12 6.40 2.01
CA TRP A 81 -5.61 6.97 0.76
C TRP A 81 -5.61 8.50 0.75
N LEU A 82 -6.65 9.13 1.32
CA LEU A 82 -6.70 10.58 1.47
C LEU A 82 -5.68 11.11 2.49
N TYR A 83 -5.15 10.24 3.36
CA TYR A 83 -4.07 10.58 4.27
C TYR A 83 -2.71 10.47 3.57
N ILE A 84 -2.46 9.40 2.82
CA ILE A 84 -1.25 9.17 2.02
C ILE A 84 -1.69 8.60 0.66
N VAL A 85 -1.45 9.37 -0.42
CA VAL A 85 -1.94 9.08 -1.78
C VAL A 85 -1.34 7.80 -2.36
N ASP A 86 -0.14 7.45 -1.93
CA ASP A 86 0.49 6.16 -2.18
C ASP A 86 1.68 6.02 -1.23
N TRP A 87 1.98 4.80 -0.79
CA TRP A 87 3.18 4.52 -0.01
C TRP A 87 4.45 4.77 -0.85
N GLU A 88 4.37 4.59 -2.19
CA GLU A 88 5.50 4.81 -3.10
C GLU A 88 5.80 6.31 -3.33
N ASP A 89 4.79 7.18 -3.18
CA ASP A 89 4.92 8.61 -3.42
C ASP A 89 5.30 9.41 -2.16
N TRP A 90 5.16 8.82 -0.97
CA TRP A 90 5.48 9.37 0.37
C TRP A 90 4.97 10.78 0.68
N ARG A 91 4.14 11.36 -0.19
CA ARG A 91 3.61 12.71 -0.09
C ARG A 91 2.21 12.71 0.50
N GLU A 92 1.95 13.71 1.33
CA GLU A 92 0.60 14.00 1.80
C GLU A 92 -0.31 14.25 0.60
N SER A 93 -1.57 13.83 0.75
CA SER A 93 -2.61 14.16 -0.21
C SER A 93 -2.80 15.67 -0.27
N THR A 94 -2.86 16.21 -1.49
CA THR A 94 -3.19 17.61 -1.74
C THR A 94 -4.59 17.73 -2.32
N GLU A 95 -5.12 18.95 -2.44
CA GLU A 95 -6.41 19.21 -3.09
C GLU A 95 -6.47 18.73 -4.55
N LYS A 96 -5.32 18.47 -5.18
CA LYS A 96 -5.23 17.93 -6.55
C LYS A 96 -5.37 16.41 -6.60
N ASP A 97 -5.17 15.73 -5.48
CA ASP A 97 -5.23 14.28 -5.37
C ASP A 97 -6.68 13.86 -5.07
N ILE A 98 -7.45 13.74 -6.14
CA ILE A 98 -8.87 13.44 -6.08
C ILE A 98 -9.07 11.93 -6.06
N TRP A 99 -9.62 11.41 -4.95
CA TRP A 99 -10.07 10.03 -4.89
C TRP A 99 -11.14 9.76 -5.96
N ARG A 100 -10.85 8.81 -6.85
CA ARG A 100 -11.82 8.22 -7.77
C ARG A 100 -12.26 6.87 -7.24
N ASP A 101 -13.56 6.61 -7.22
CA ASP A 101 -14.07 5.36 -6.69
C ASP A 101 -13.56 4.14 -7.48
N THR A 102 -13.13 4.31 -8.73
CA THR A 102 -12.46 3.28 -9.53
C THR A 102 -11.18 2.74 -8.88
N HIS A 103 -10.58 3.46 -7.93
CA HIS A 103 -9.48 2.95 -7.12
C HIS A 103 -9.89 1.74 -6.25
N TYR A 104 -11.17 1.51 -5.97
CA TYR A 104 -11.62 0.29 -5.30
C TYR A 104 -11.47 -0.98 -6.16
N ILE A 105 -11.20 -0.89 -7.45
CA ILE A 105 -11.07 -2.05 -8.34
C ILE A 105 -9.66 -2.68 -8.21
N PRO A 106 -8.54 -1.95 -8.41
CA PRO A 106 -7.20 -2.54 -8.32
C PRO A 106 -6.86 -3.09 -6.93
N TRP A 107 -7.40 -2.52 -5.86
CA TRP A 107 -7.21 -3.01 -4.49
C TRP A 107 -8.07 -4.23 -4.16
N ASN A 108 -8.95 -4.66 -5.09
CA ASN A 108 -9.94 -5.72 -4.92
C ASN A 108 -11.10 -5.50 -3.91
N PRO A 109 -11.38 -4.32 -3.31
CA PRO A 109 -12.59 -4.15 -2.51
C PRO A 109 -13.88 -4.03 -3.31
N ALA A 110 -13.85 -4.00 -4.66
CA ALA A 110 -15.02 -3.95 -5.52
C ALA A 110 -14.85 -4.69 -6.85
N TRP A 111 -15.96 -5.23 -7.36
CA TRP A 111 -16.03 -5.87 -8.67
C TRP A 111 -17.08 -5.21 -9.55
N VAL A 112 -16.73 -4.99 -10.82
CA VAL A 112 -17.57 -4.32 -11.81
C VAL A 112 -18.04 -5.35 -12.84
N GLN A 113 -19.32 -5.71 -12.80
CA GLN A 113 -19.92 -6.64 -13.79
C GLN A 113 -20.36 -5.93 -15.08
N SER A 114 -20.94 -4.74 -14.95
CA SER A 114 -21.28 -3.86 -16.08
C SER A 114 -20.17 -2.83 -16.22
N HIS A 115 -19.62 -2.57 -17.41
CA HIS A 115 -18.49 -1.64 -17.65
C HIS A 115 -18.76 -0.16 -17.26
N ASN A 116 -19.75 0.12 -16.41
CA ASN A 116 -20.02 1.40 -15.82
C ASN A 116 -19.15 1.62 -14.57
N TYR A 117 -18.01 2.27 -14.78
CA TYR A 117 -17.03 2.61 -13.75
C TYR A 117 -17.37 3.88 -12.95
N GLU A 118 -18.47 4.55 -13.28
CA GLU A 118 -18.88 5.82 -12.64
C GLU A 118 -20.04 5.62 -11.65
N ASP A 119 -20.69 4.45 -11.64
CA ASP A 119 -21.81 4.14 -10.75
C ASP A 119 -21.52 2.95 -9.85
N MET A 120 -21.08 3.26 -8.62
CA MET A 120 -20.78 2.27 -7.59
C MET A 120 -22.00 1.43 -7.15
N SER A 121 -23.23 1.86 -7.42
CA SER A 121 -24.42 1.07 -7.07
C SER A 121 -24.53 -0.21 -7.88
N THR A 122 -23.84 -0.28 -9.02
CA THR A 122 -23.78 -1.44 -9.91
C THR A 122 -22.64 -2.41 -9.55
N TRP A 123 -21.83 -2.07 -8.55
CA TRP A 123 -20.63 -2.84 -8.18
C TRP A 123 -20.94 -3.87 -7.12
N GLU A 124 -20.37 -5.06 -7.29
CA GLU A 124 -20.43 -6.10 -6.29
C GLU A 124 -19.41 -5.82 -5.18
N LEU A 125 -19.87 -6.00 -3.94
CA LEU A 125 -19.07 -5.96 -2.72
C LEU A 125 -18.57 -7.37 -2.44
#